data_AF-A0A5C6NNY7-F1
#
_entry.id   AF-A0A5C6NNY7-F1
#
_cell.length_a   1.000
_cell.length_b   1.000
_cell.length_c   1.000
_cell.angle_alpha   90.00
_cell.angle_beta   90.00
_cell.angle_gamma   90.00
#
_symmetry.space_group_name_H-M   'P 1'
#
loop_
_entity.id
_entity.type
_entity.pdbx_description
1 polymer ?
#
loop_
_entity_poly.entity_id
_entity_poly.type
_entity_poly.pdbx_seq_one_letter_code
_entity_poly.pdbx_strand_id
1 'polypeptide(L)'
;METLYQNLLEYFAIDPKKTSVEELFTDLSNFRCMFLQAVKENQKQKESEEKERRARVAKEKAEREKQERQQKKRRLLEVNAENDETGVMDSLLEALQSGAAFRERRKRAPRPRDNLQQMISPGSFRQVLRPINHGKEKHAQLCLFILKSSLMQ
;
A
#
# COMPACT_ATOMS: atom_id res chain seq x y z
N MET A 1 31.98 16.47 42.95
CA MET A 1 30.84 16.84 42.10
C MET A 1 30.93 18.29 41.64
N GLU A 2 31.21 19.24 42.53
CA GLU A 2 31.33 20.67 42.17
C GLU A 2 32.38 20.97 41.09
N THR A 3 33.55 20.34 41.14
CA THR A 3 34.63 20.56 40.15
C THR A 3 34.21 20.19 38.73
N LEU A 4 33.49 19.08 38.55
CA LEU A 4 32.96 18.66 37.25
C LEU A 4 31.88 19.62 36.75
N TYR A 5 31.02 20.10 37.66
CA TYR A 5 29.98 21.07 37.33
C TYR A 5 30.59 22.42 36.90
N GLN A 6 31.60 22.91 37.60
CA GLN A 6 32.29 24.14 37.21
C GLN A 6 32.97 24.03 35.85
N ASN A 7 33.67 22.92 35.59
CA ASN A 7 34.28 22.66 34.27
C ASN A 7 33.23 22.60 33.15
N LEU A 8 32.05 22.04 33.43
CA LEU A 8 30.93 21.99 32.49
C LEU A 8 30.41 23.40 32.17
N LEU A 9 30.19 24.22 33.19
CA LEU A 9 29.73 25.60 33.02
C LEU A 9 30.75 26.44 32.27
N GLU A 10 32.04 26.31 32.59
CA GLU A 10 33.11 27.00 31.88
C GLU A 10 33.17 26.57 30.40
N TYR A 11 33.06 25.26 30.12
CA TYR A 11 33.04 24.73 28.76
C TYR A 11 31.88 25.27 27.92
N PHE A 12 30.68 25.37 28.51
CA PHE A 12 29.49 25.90 27.83
C PHE A 12 29.33 27.43 27.99
N ALA A 13 30.30 28.11 28.61
CA ALA A 13 30.28 29.55 28.90
C ALA A 13 29.00 30.01 29.65
N ILE A 14 28.55 29.19 30.61
CA ILE A 14 27.38 29.47 31.45
C ILE A 14 27.85 30.15 32.74
N ASP A 15 27.18 31.25 33.12
CA ASP A 15 27.46 31.96 34.37
C ASP A 15 26.85 31.19 35.57
N PRO A 16 27.68 30.67 36.50
CA PRO A 16 27.18 29.93 37.66
C PRO A 16 26.26 30.75 38.58
N LYS A 17 26.33 32.09 38.50
CA LYS A 17 25.49 32.99 39.30
C LYS A 17 24.11 33.21 38.70
N LYS A 18 23.95 32.93 37.41
CA LYS A 18 22.70 33.15 36.67
C LYS A 18 21.88 31.88 36.49
N THR A 19 22.48 30.72 36.69
CA THR A 19 21.82 29.44 36.45
C THR A 19 22.15 28.48 37.58
N SER A 20 21.11 28.03 38.27
CA SER A 20 21.25 26.98 39.27
C SER A 20 21.47 25.62 38.62
N VAL A 21 22.02 24.68 39.40
CA VAL A 21 22.24 23.30 38.96
C VAL A 21 20.91 22.65 38.51
N GLU A 22 19.84 22.89 39.27
CA GLU A 22 18.52 22.31 39.02
C GLU A 22 17.89 22.83 37.72
N GLU A 23 18.00 24.13 37.45
CA GLU A 23 17.52 24.74 36.22
C GLU A 23 18.25 24.16 35.01
N LEU A 24 19.59 24.08 35.05
CA LEU A 24 20.37 23.55 33.93
C LEU A 24 19.97 22.11 33.58
N PHE A 25 19.85 21.24 34.58
CA PHE A 25 19.48 19.84 34.32
C PHE A 25 18.01 19.69 33.92
N THR A 26 17.14 20.56 34.41
CA THR A 26 15.74 20.62 33.98
C THR A 26 15.65 21.01 32.51
N ASP A 27 16.36 22.06 32.10
CA ASP A 27 16.40 22.52 30.72
C ASP A 27 17.02 21.47 29.78
N LEU A 28 18.11 20.81 30.20
CA LEU A 28 18.71 19.71 29.43
C LEU A 28 17.77 18.51 29.29
N SER A 29 17.04 18.16 30.36
CA SER A 29 16.05 17.09 30.33
C SER A 29 14.90 17.42 29.38
N ASN A 30 14.38 18.65 29.47
CA ASN A 30 13.34 19.17 28.58
C ASN A 30 13.81 19.16 27.13
N PHE A 31 15.00 19.68 26.85
CA PHE A 31 15.61 19.66 25.52
C PHE A 31 15.73 18.24 24.98
N ARG A 32 16.23 17.30 25.78
CA ARG A 32 16.33 15.88 25.38
C ARG A 32 14.96 15.31 25.04
N CYS A 33 13.95 15.55 25.86
CA CYS A 33 12.58 15.10 25.61
C CYS A 33 12.02 15.70 24.32
N MET A 34 12.15 17.00 24.12
CA MET A 34 11.69 17.70 22.91
C MET A 34 12.43 17.22 21.66
N PHE A 35 13.75 17.02 21.73
CA PHE A 35 14.54 16.52 20.62
C PHE A 35 14.10 15.11 20.21
N LEU A 36 13.93 14.19 21.17
CA LEU A 36 13.45 12.84 20.89
C LEU A 36 12.03 12.83 20.33
N GLN A 37 11.17 13.72 20.80
CA GLN A 37 9.83 13.91 20.27
C GLN A 37 9.87 14.40 18.82
N ALA A 38 10.67 15.42 18.53
CA ALA A 38 10.85 15.96 17.18
C ALA A 38 11.42 14.92 16.21
N VAL A 39 12.35 14.07 16.65
CA VAL A 39 12.86 12.95 15.83
C VAL A 39 11.73 11.99 15.43
N LYS A 40 10.86 11.62 16.37
CA LYS A 40 9.70 10.75 16.10
C LYS A 40 8.70 11.43 15.15
N GLU A 41 8.41 12.71 15.37
CA GLU A 41 7.50 13.48 14.53
C GLU A 41 8.03 13.64 13.10
N ASN A 42 9.32 13.90 12.93
CA ASN A 42 9.97 13.97 11.62
C ASN A 42 9.91 12.63 10.88
N GLN A 43 10.07 11.50 11.58
CA GLN A 43 9.92 10.18 11.00
C GLN A 43 8.48 9.97 10.49
N LYS A 44 7.48 10.26 11.35
CA LYS A 44 6.06 10.15 11.02
C LYS A 44 5.67 11.05 9.84
N GLN A 45 6.20 12.26 9.81
CA GLN A 45 5.96 13.22 8.74
C GLN A 45 6.53 12.75 7.39
N LYS A 46 7.75 12.20 7.38
CA LYS A 46 8.33 11.61 6.16
C LYS A 46 7.49 10.44 5.63
N GLU A 47 6.98 9.60 6.52
CA GLU A 47 6.14 8.46 6.15
C GLU A 47 4.78 8.89 5.60
N SER A 48 4.15 9.90 6.20
CA SER A 48 2.85 10.42 5.73
C SER A 48 2.99 11.12 4.38
N GLU A 49 4.04 11.91 4.17
CA GLU A 49 4.33 12.58 2.90
C GLU A 49 4.57 11.58 1.77
N GLU A 50 5.35 10.52 1.99
CA GLU A 50 5.58 9.49 0.98
C GLU A 50 4.29 8.69 0.67
N LYS A 51 3.46 8.42 1.69
CA LYS A 51 2.16 7.79 1.50
C LYS A 51 1.22 8.66 0.66
N GLU A 52 1.19 9.96 0.94
CA GLU A 52 0.38 10.90 0.18
C GLU A 52 0.87 11.04 -1.26
N ARG A 53 2.19 11.15 -1.46
CA ARG A 53 2.80 11.21 -2.79
C ARG A 53 2.43 10.00 -3.64
N ARG A 54 2.49 8.80 -3.07
CA ARG A 54 2.06 7.56 -3.75
C ARG A 54 0.58 7.57 -4.10
N ALA A 55 -0.27 8.04 -3.19
CA ALA A 55 -1.71 8.13 -3.44
C ALA A 55 -2.04 9.13 -4.57
N ARG A 56 -1.36 10.28 -4.62
CA ARG A 56 -1.51 11.28 -5.69
C ARG A 56 -1.11 10.71 -7.05
N VAL A 57 0.06 10.07 -7.14
CA VAL A 57 0.54 9.43 -8.38
C VAL A 57 -0.41 8.33 -8.87
N ALA A 58 -0.96 7.51 -7.95
CA ALA A 58 -1.91 6.47 -8.32
C ALA A 58 -3.23 7.04 -8.86
N LYS A 59 -3.73 8.12 -8.24
CA LYS A 59 -4.94 8.81 -8.70
C LYS A 59 -4.76 9.43 -10.08
N GLU A 60 -3.66 10.16 -10.30
CA GLU A 60 -3.35 10.77 -11.60
C GLU A 60 -3.21 9.71 -12.70
N LYS A 61 -2.54 8.59 -12.40
CA LYS A 61 -2.38 7.48 -13.36
C LYS A 61 -3.73 6.85 -13.73
N ALA A 62 -4.60 6.62 -12.74
CA ALA A 62 -5.93 6.07 -12.99
C ALA A 62 -6.83 7.03 -13.79
N GLU A 63 -6.71 8.34 -13.56
CA GLU A 63 -7.44 9.34 -14.31
C GLU A 63 -6.97 9.44 -15.77
N ARG A 64 -5.64 9.44 -16.00
CA ARG A 64 -5.06 9.43 -17.35
C ARG A 64 -5.51 8.19 -18.13
N GLU A 65 -5.44 7.00 -17.51
CA GLU A 65 -5.88 5.76 -18.16
C GLU A 65 -7.40 5.77 -18.47
N LYS A 66 -8.22 6.36 -17.60
CA LYS A 66 -9.66 6.51 -17.84
C LYS A 66 -9.93 7.44 -19.03
N GLN A 67 -9.21 8.56 -19.13
CA GLN A 67 -9.34 9.50 -20.25
C GLN A 67 -8.88 8.87 -21.57
N GLU A 68 -7.77 8.13 -21.58
CA GLU A 68 -7.29 7.41 -22.77
C GLU A 68 -8.27 6.34 -23.24
N ARG A 69 -8.85 5.56 -22.32
CA ARG A 69 -9.90 4.58 -22.64
C ARG A 69 -11.15 5.26 -23.22
N GLN A 70 -11.55 6.40 -22.67
CA GLN A 70 -12.68 7.17 -23.20
C GLN A 70 -12.40 7.74 -24.59
N GLN A 71 -11.21 8.30 -24.83
CA GLN A 71 -10.82 8.79 -26.15
C GLN A 71 -10.74 7.66 -27.18
N LYS A 72 -10.16 6.51 -26.82
CA LYS A 72 -10.13 5.34 -27.71
C LYS A 72 -11.54 4.86 -28.06
N LYS A 73 -12.46 4.85 -27.08
CA LYS A 73 -13.87 4.53 -27.32
C LYS A 73 -14.54 5.54 -28.24
N ARG A 74 -14.30 6.85 -28.07
CA ARG A 74 -14.84 7.90 -28.95
C ARG A 74 -14.35 7.76 -30.39
N ARG A 75 -13.04 7.58 -30.60
CA ARG A 75 -12.47 7.33 -31.94
C ARG A 75 -13.08 6.11 -32.64
N LEU A 76 -13.31 5.02 -31.91
CA LEU A 76 -13.98 3.84 -32.48
C LEU A 76 -15.43 4.14 -32.91
N LEU A 77 -16.16 4.95 -32.14
CA LEU A 77 -17.55 5.32 -32.48
C LEU A 77 -17.63 6.29 -33.67
N GLU A 78 -16.71 7.25 -33.78
CA GLU A 78 -16.63 8.17 -34.92
C GLU A 78 -16.27 7.42 -36.22
N VAL A 79 -15.32 6.49 -36.19
CA VAL A 79 -14.98 5.65 -37.36
C VAL A 79 -16.15 4.75 -37.77
N ASN A 80 -16.99 4.31 -36.84
CA ASN A 80 -18.18 3.52 -37.17
C ASN A 80 -19.28 4.36 -37.84
N ALA A 81 -19.36 5.67 -37.59
CA ALA A 81 -20.42 6.52 -38.16
C ALA A 81 -20.19 6.92 -39.63
N GLU A 82 -18.95 6.88 -40.13
CA GLU A 82 -18.62 7.12 -41.55
C GLU A 82 -18.45 5.84 -42.37
N ASN A 83 -18.36 4.67 -41.73
CA ASN A 83 -17.97 3.41 -42.37
C ASN A 83 -19.08 2.35 -42.34
N ASP A 84 -20.33 2.78 -42.20
CA ASP A 84 -21.52 1.97 -42.41
C ASP A 84 -21.62 1.65 -43.90
N GLU A 85 -20.85 0.64 -44.33
CA GLU A 85 -21.22 -0.47 -45.22
C GLU A 85 -20.00 -1.04 -46.00
N THR A 86 -18.92 -0.27 -46.19
CA THR A 86 -17.81 -0.71 -47.08
C THR A 86 -16.53 -1.17 -46.40
N GLY A 87 -16.21 -0.75 -45.17
CA GLY A 87 -14.91 -1.04 -44.51
C GLY A 87 -14.93 -2.06 -43.37
N VAL A 88 -16.11 -2.58 -43.00
CA VAL A 88 -16.26 -3.57 -41.91
C VAL A 88 -15.64 -4.91 -42.29
N MET A 89 -15.79 -5.34 -43.55
CA MET A 89 -15.24 -6.61 -44.04
C MET A 89 -13.71 -6.62 -43.97
N ASP A 90 -13.06 -5.57 -44.45
CA ASP A 90 -11.59 -5.46 -44.44
C ASP A 90 -11.04 -5.39 -43.02
N SER A 91 -11.73 -4.68 -42.12
CA SER A 91 -11.38 -4.63 -40.70
C SER A 91 -11.48 -6.00 -40.01
N LEU A 92 -12.48 -6.81 -40.36
CA LEU A 92 -12.63 -8.19 -39.87
C LEU A 92 -11.53 -9.10 -40.41
N LEU A 93 -11.20 -9.01 -41.69
CA LEU A 93 -10.14 -9.78 -42.33
C LEU A 93 -8.76 -9.41 -41.77
N GLU A 94 -8.49 -8.12 -41.56
CA GLU A 94 -7.26 -7.63 -40.95
C GLU A 94 -7.10 -8.10 -39.49
N ALA A 95 -8.19 -8.13 -38.71
CA ALA A 95 -8.17 -8.64 -37.34
C ALA A 95 -7.91 -10.16 -37.28
N LEU A 96 -8.39 -10.92 -38.28
CA LEU A 96 -8.09 -12.33 -38.43
C LEU A 96 -6.63 -12.56 -38.87
N GLN A 97 -6.13 -11.76 -39.82
CA GLN A 97 -4.77 -11.86 -40.36
C GLN A 97 -3.70 -11.45 -39.33
N SER A 98 -3.88 -10.32 -38.65
CA SER A 98 -3.01 -9.84 -37.56
C SER A 98 -3.10 -10.72 -36.30
N GLY A 99 -4.09 -11.63 -36.26
CA GLY A 99 -4.39 -12.51 -35.15
C GLY A 99 -5.01 -11.80 -33.94
N ALA A 100 -5.38 -10.52 -34.06
CA ALA A 100 -6.03 -9.74 -33.00
C ALA A 100 -7.38 -10.34 -32.58
N ALA A 101 -8.14 -10.90 -33.53
CA ALA A 101 -9.44 -11.56 -33.29
C ALA A 101 -9.36 -12.74 -32.30
N PHE A 102 -8.18 -13.34 -32.10
CA PHE A 102 -7.99 -14.50 -31.25
C PHE A 102 -7.33 -14.19 -29.90
N ARG A 103 -6.90 -12.94 -29.66
CA ARG A 103 -6.13 -12.58 -28.44
C ARG A 103 -7.00 -12.49 -27.18
N GLU A 104 -8.30 -12.26 -27.33
CA GLU A 104 -9.25 -12.09 -26.21
C GLU A 104 -9.46 -13.39 -25.38
N ARG A 105 -9.22 -14.58 -25.96
CA ARG A 105 -9.55 -15.85 -25.28
C ARG A 105 -8.50 -16.34 -24.27
N ARG A 106 -7.27 -15.81 -24.27
CA ARG A 106 -6.18 -16.32 -23.40
C ARG A 106 -6.16 -15.76 -21.98
N LYS A 107 -7.15 -14.95 -21.58
CA LYS A 107 -7.34 -14.51 -20.18
C LYS A 107 -8.74 -14.77 -19.61
N ARG A 108 -9.48 -15.74 -20.14
CA ARG A 108 -10.63 -16.28 -19.41
C ARG A 108 -10.11 -17.32 -18.41
N ALA A 109 -10.45 -17.14 -17.13
CA ALA A 109 -10.24 -18.12 -16.07
C ALA A 109 -10.70 -19.54 -16.51
N PRO A 110 -10.15 -20.61 -15.92
CA PRO A 110 -10.53 -21.98 -16.27
C PRO A 110 -12.05 -22.14 -16.17
N ARG A 111 -12.71 -22.45 -17.29
CA ARG A 111 -14.11 -22.87 -17.28
C ARG A 111 -14.15 -24.29 -16.69
N PRO A 112 -14.92 -24.57 -15.63
CA PRO A 112 -15.16 -25.95 -15.24
C PRO A 112 -15.88 -26.64 -16.40
N ARG A 113 -15.37 -27.80 -16.82
CA ARG A 113 -16.07 -28.66 -17.77
C ARG A 113 -17.18 -29.36 -16.99
N ASP A 114 -18.41 -28.88 -17.10
CA ASP A 114 -19.57 -29.64 -16.68
C ASP A 114 -19.78 -30.76 -17.71
N ASN A 115 -19.47 -31.99 -17.28
CA ASN A 115 -19.86 -33.19 -18.00
C ASN A 115 -21.38 -33.28 -17.99
N LEU A 116 -22.00 -33.21 -19.17
CA LEU A 116 -23.34 -33.75 -19.38
C LEU A 116 -23.28 -35.25 -19.10
N GLN A 117 -23.72 -35.67 -17.91
CA GLN A 117 -24.38 -36.95 -17.78
C GLN A 117 -25.54 -36.82 -16.80
N GLN A 118 -26.72 -36.95 -17.40
CA GLN A 118 -28.05 -37.13 -16.84
C GLN A 118 -28.07 -37.75 -15.43
N MET A 119 -28.88 -37.19 -14.53
CA MET A 119 -30.10 -37.80 -13.98
C MET A 119 -30.46 -37.21 -12.59
N ILE A 120 -31.74 -36.80 -12.48
CA ILE A 120 -32.57 -36.64 -11.26
C ILE A 120 -32.56 -35.26 -10.56
N SER A 121 -33.68 -34.54 -10.72
CA SER A 121 -34.16 -33.45 -9.84
C SER A 121 -34.91 -34.03 -8.61
N PRO A 122 -35.40 -33.20 -7.66
CA PRO A 122 -34.71 -32.25 -6.78
C PRO A 122 -35.04 -32.55 -5.31
N GLY A 123 -34.04 -32.80 -4.46
CA GLY A 123 -34.25 -33.12 -3.04
C GLY A 123 -33.33 -32.30 -2.15
N SER A 124 -33.90 -31.39 -1.39
CA SER A 124 -33.32 -30.74 -0.21
C SER A 124 -32.38 -31.68 0.56
N PHE A 125 -31.17 -31.26 0.91
CA PHE A 125 -30.73 -31.23 2.31
C PHE A 125 -29.39 -30.50 2.47
N ARG A 126 -29.37 -29.61 3.47
CA ARG A 126 -28.30 -28.74 3.96
C ARG A 126 -26.88 -29.33 3.88
N GLN A 127 -25.92 -28.49 3.47
CA GLN A 127 -24.58 -28.56 4.03
C GLN A 127 -24.22 -27.25 4.73
N VAL A 128 -23.72 -27.44 5.94
CA VAL A 128 -23.48 -26.48 7.01
C VAL A 128 -22.31 -25.55 6.65
N LEU A 129 -22.47 -24.27 6.94
CA LEU A 129 -21.40 -23.26 6.94
C LEU A 129 -20.20 -23.78 7.76
N ARG A 130 -19.07 -24.06 7.10
CA ARG A 130 -17.78 -24.16 7.79
C ARG A 130 -17.22 -22.75 8.01
N PRO A 131 -16.72 -22.40 9.20
CA PRO A 131 -16.05 -21.12 9.39
C PRO A 131 -14.71 -21.11 8.63
N ILE A 132 -14.56 -20.11 7.77
CA ILE A 132 -13.24 -19.63 7.34
C ILE A 132 -12.61 -18.95 8.55
N ASN A 133 -11.34 -19.25 8.87
CA ASN A 133 -10.50 -18.27 9.56
C ASN A 133 -9.01 -18.42 9.25
N HIS A 134 -8.37 -17.25 9.22
CA HIS A 134 -7.14 -16.91 8.53
C HIS A 134 -5.87 -17.29 9.29
N GLY A 135 -4.86 -17.82 8.58
CA GLY A 135 -3.52 -18.05 9.09
C GLY A 135 -2.80 -16.74 9.44
N LYS A 136 -2.71 -16.43 10.74
CA LYS A 136 -1.79 -15.43 11.31
C LYS A 136 -0.55 -16.13 11.87
N GLU A 137 0.34 -16.62 11.00
CA GLU A 137 1.58 -17.27 11.48
C GLU A 137 2.73 -16.31 11.78
N LYS A 138 2.63 -15.02 11.44
CA LYS A 138 3.76 -14.10 11.60
C LYS A 138 3.85 -13.39 12.96
N HIS A 139 2.80 -13.43 13.78
CA HIS A 139 2.77 -12.74 15.08
C HIS A 139 3.11 -13.65 16.27
N ALA A 140 2.87 -14.97 16.13
CA ALA A 140 3.19 -15.93 17.18
C ALA A 140 4.69 -16.17 17.33
N GLN A 141 5.46 -16.11 16.23
CA GLN A 141 6.92 -16.26 16.26
C GLN A 141 7.62 -15.07 16.94
N LEU A 142 7.09 -13.85 16.75
CA LEU A 142 7.67 -12.66 17.37
C LEU A 142 7.45 -12.64 18.90
N CYS A 143 6.27 -13.06 19.37
CA CYS A 143 6.00 -13.19 20.80
C CYS A 143 6.87 -14.28 21.46
N LEU A 144 7.09 -15.42 20.78
CA LEU A 144 7.97 -16.48 21.28
C LEU A 144 9.44 -16.06 21.32
N PHE A 145 9.89 -15.20 20.40
CA PHE A 145 11.24 -14.65 20.40
C PHE A 145 11.46 -13.64 21.54
N ILE A 146 10.47 -12.79 21.80
CA ILE A 146 10.51 -11.81 22.91
C ILE A 146 10.46 -12.53 24.27
N LEU A 147 9.59 -13.54 24.43
CA LEU A 147 9.50 -14.33 25.67
C LEU A 147 10.76 -15.17 25.95
N LYS A 148 11.42 -15.71 24.92
CA LYS A 148 12.69 -16.44 25.10
C LYS A 148 13.86 -15.52 25.43
N SER A 149 13.85 -14.27 24.96
CA SER A 149 14.91 -13.30 25.26
C SER A 149 14.82 -12.74 26.67
N SER A 150 13.62 -12.70 27.26
CA SER A 150 13.40 -12.22 28.63
C SER A 150 13.67 -13.27 29.72
N LEU A 151 13.88 -14.55 29.36
CA LEU A 151 14.11 -15.65 30.31
C LEU A 151 15.59 -16.07 30.38
N MET A 152 16.48 -15.32 29.73
CA MET A 152 17.94 -15.53 29.74
C MET A 152 18.71 -14.33 30.33
N GLN A 153 18.03 -13.51 31.13
CA GLN A 153 18.60 -12.58 32.11
C GLN A 153 18.05 -12.95 33.48
#